data_AF-A0A1Z9STZ3-F1
#
_entry.id   AF-A0A1Z9STZ3-F1
#
_cell.length_a   1.000
_cell.length_b   1.000
_cell.length_c   1.000
_cell.angle_alpha   90.00
_cell.angle_beta   90.00
_cell.angle_gamma   90.00
#
_symmetry.space_group_name_H-M   'P 1'
#
loop_
_entity.id
_entity.type
_entity.pdbx_description
1 polymer ?
#
loop_
_entity_poly.entity_id
_entity_poly.type
_entity_poly.pdbx_seq_one_letter_code
_entity_poly.pdbx_strand_id
1 'polypeptide(L)'
;MAFATRTLIDTGSTDTGSGKIVILIDLSNHDGAGLFLDANSLTAFANGAKVNIRKMRWGMVSGDISEDASGSVKIEFVGASSNTTAINLAGSGYYDGPMIYGNATNTTATSADISGTGIHVTGFLMMELSKASGWTG
;
A
#
# COMPACT_ATOMS: atom_id res chain seq x y z
N MET A 1 -6.97 -9.67 13.11
CA MET A 1 -6.60 -8.90 11.90
C MET A 1 -5.74 -7.75 12.38
N ALA A 2 -4.50 -7.61 11.92
CA ALA A 2 -3.56 -6.66 12.53
C ALA A 2 -3.82 -5.19 12.16
N PHE A 3 -4.60 -4.98 11.11
CA PHE A 3 -4.99 -3.67 10.63
C PHE A 3 -6.30 -3.74 9.86
N ALA A 4 -6.98 -2.61 9.75
CA ALA A 4 -8.16 -2.43 8.91
C ALA A 4 -7.84 -1.47 7.76
N THR A 5 -8.34 -1.76 6.56
CA THR A 5 -8.07 -0.96 5.36
C THR A 5 -9.38 -0.42 4.79
N ARG A 6 -9.35 0.81 4.28
CA ARG A 6 -10.49 1.45 3.62
C ARG A 6 -10.05 2.23 2.42
N THR A 7 -10.70 2.00 1.29
CA THR A 7 -10.59 2.85 0.10
C THR A 7 -11.42 4.12 0.28
N LEU A 8 -10.76 5.27 0.26
CA LEU A 8 -11.37 6.60 0.39
C LEU A 8 -11.69 7.20 -0.97
N ILE A 9 -10.83 6.96 -1.96
CA ILE A 9 -10.97 7.43 -3.34
C ILE A 9 -10.57 6.28 -4.25
N ASP A 10 -11.36 6.06 -5.29
CA ASP A 10 -11.03 5.20 -6.43
C ASP A 10 -11.67 5.80 -7.68
N THR A 11 -10.85 6.35 -8.56
CA THR A 11 -11.31 6.90 -9.84
C THR A 11 -10.95 5.96 -10.98
N GLY A 12 -11.70 5.99 -12.08
CA GLY A 12 -11.28 5.33 -13.34
C GLY A 12 -9.91 5.81 -13.86
N SER A 13 -9.41 5.13 -14.88
CA SER A 13 -8.13 5.34 -15.57
C SER A 13 -8.38 5.53 -17.07
N THR A 14 -8.56 6.77 -17.50
CA THR A 14 -8.81 7.10 -18.91
C THR A 14 -7.55 6.98 -19.78
N ASP A 15 -6.38 7.05 -19.15
CA ASP A 15 -5.04 6.95 -19.73
C ASP A 15 -4.05 6.26 -18.77
N THR A 16 -2.93 5.75 -19.28
CA THR A 16 -1.88 5.17 -18.42
C THR A 16 -1.31 6.20 -17.45
N GLY A 17 -1.27 5.86 -16.16
CA GLY A 17 -0.83 6.80 -15.12
C GLY A 17 -1.93 7.77 -14.65
N SER A 18 -3.10 7.77 -15.30
CA SER A 18 -4.30 8.46 -14.85
C SER A 18 -5.11 7.53 -13.94
N GLY A 19 -5.86 8.12 -13.01
CA GLY A 19 -6.63 7.37 -12.04
C GLY A 19 -5.94 7.33 -10.68
N LYS A 20 -6.71 7.69 -9.66
CA LYS A 20 -6.23 7.92 -8.29
C LYS A 20 -6.90 6.93 -7.37
N ILE A 21 -6.09 6.30 -6.52
CA ILE A 21 -6.56 5.47 -5.42
C ILE A 21 -6.03 6.10 -4.14
N VAL A 22 -6.88 6.28 -3.14
CA VAL A 22 -6.47 6.70 -1.81
C VAL A 22 -7.00 5.70 -0.80
N ILE A 23 -6.10 5.14 -0.01
CA ILE A 23 -6.45 4.20 1.05
C ILE A 23 -5.99 4.70 2.41
N LEU A 24 -6.78 4.40 3.43
CA LEU A 24 -6.42 4.54 4.84
C LEU A 24 -6.25 3.16 5.45
N ILE A 25 -5.15 2.98 6.16
CA ILE A 25 -4.82 1.79 6.93
C ILE A 25 -4.78 2.20 8.39
N ASP A 26 -5.58 1.54 9.20
CA ASP A 26 -5.62 1.67 10.66
C ASP A 26 -4.87 0.48 11.26
N LEU A 27 -3.73 0.78 11.88
CA LEU A 27 -2.82 -0.19 12.48
C LEU A 27 -3.23 -0.35 13.95
N SER A 28 -3.92 -1.46 14.25
CA SER A 28 -4.60 -1.69 15.53
C SER A 28 -3.99 -2.83 16.35
N ASN A 29 -3.03 -3.57 15.79
CA ASN A 29 -2.30 -4.62 16.50
C ASN A 29 -0.80 -4.50 16.24
N HIS A 30 -0.07 -4.95 17.25
CA HIS A 30 1.38 -4.89 17.33
C HIS A 30 2.12 -5.50 16.14
N ASP A 31 1.76 -6.71 15.74
CA ASP A 31 2.39 -7.39 14.61
C ASP A 31 1.35 -7.99 13.67
N GLY A 32 1.63 -7.91 12.38
CA GLY A 32 0.93 -8.72 11.40
C GLY A 32 1.10 -8.28 9.95
N ALA A 33 0.76 -9.19 9.05
CA ALA A 33 0.86 -9.02 7.61
C ALA A 33 -0.49 -9.21 6.92
N GLY A 34 -0.65 -8.62 5.74
CA GLY A 34 -1.85 -8.75 4.91
C GLY A 34 -1.92 -7.72 3.79
N LEU A 35 -3.07 -7.62 3.15
CA LEU A 35 -3.30 -6.70 2.03
C LEU A 35 -3.72 -5.32 2.54
N PHE A 36 -2.97 -4.29 2.16
CA PHE A 36 -3.37 -2.90 2.29
C PHE A 36 -4.30 -2.47 1.17
N LEU A 37 -4.09 -3.03 -0.02
CA LEU A 37 -4.93 -2.85 -1.20
C LEU A 37 -5.20 -4.18 -1.87
N ASP A 38 -6.48 -4.46 -2.12
CA ASP A 38 -6.95 -5.53 -3.01
C ASP A 38 -7.43 -4.90 -4.32
N ALA A 39 -6.68 -5.13 -5.39
CA ALA A 39 -6.92 -4.51 -6.68
C ALA A 39 -8.16 -5.06 -7.39
N ASN A 40 -8.58 -6.29 -7.09
CA ASN A 40 -9.72 -6.92 -7.73
C ASN A 40 -11.05 -6.20 -7.42
N SER A 41 -11.07 -5.40 -6.35
CA SER A 41 -12.21 -4.57 -5.96
C SER A 41 -12.22 -3.17 -6.58
N LEU A 42 -11.16 -2.79 -7.31
CA LEU A 42 -10.99 -1.45 -7.85
C LEU A 42 -11.64 -1.26 -9.22
N THR A 43 -12.12 -0.04 -9.45
CA THR A 43 -12.69 0.40 -10.72
C THR A 43 -11.70 0.18 -11.85
N ALA A 44 -12.17 -0.32 -13.00
CA ALA A 44 -11.34 -0.53 -14.20
C ALA A 44 -10.13 -1.46 -14.02
N PHE A 45 -10.13 -2.29 -12.97
CA PHE A 45 -9.09 -3.29 -12.77
C PHE A 45 -9.10 -4.34 -13.89
N ALA A 46 -7.90 -4.70 -14.35
CA ALA A 46 -7.68 -5.87 -15.19
C ALA A 46 -6.38 -6.58 -14.76
N ASN A 47 -6.33 -7.88 -15.03
CA ASN A 47 -5.17 -8.71 -14.72
C ASN A 47 -3.90 -8.15 -15.39
N GLY A 48 -2.85 -7.94 -14.60
CA GLY A 48 -1.62 -7.29 -15.04
C GLY A 48 -1.57 -5.78 -14.81
N ALA A 49 -2.65 -5.17 -14.30
CA ALA A 49 -2.65 -3.79 -13.83
C ALA A 49 -1.55 -3.56 -12.78
N LYS A 50 -0.97 -2.36 -12.79
CA LYS A 50 0.04 -1.90 -11.83
C LYS A 50 -0.41 -0.63 -11.13
N VAL A 51 0.03 -0.44 -9.89
CA VAL A 51 -0.11 0.82 -9.16
C VAL A 51 1.26 1.36 -8.82
N ASN A 52 1.35 2.69 -8.73
CA ASN A 52 2.53 3.36 -8.24
C ASN A 52 2.18 4.17 -6.99
N ILE A 53 3.09 4.23 -6.02
CA ILE A 53 2.91 5.03 -4.81
C ILE A 53 3.35 6.46 -5.12
N ARG A 54 2.43 7.42 -4.91
CA ARG A 54 2.66 8.84 -5.15
C ARG A 54 3.02 9.57 -3.88
N LYS A 55 2.16 9.43 -2.86
CA LYS A 55 2.30 10.12 -1.58
C LYS A 55 1.88 9.23 -0.44
N MET A 56 2.48 9.45 0.71
CA MET A 56 2.08 8.78 1.95
C MET A 56 2.14 9.76 3.11
N ARG A 57 1.29 9.53 4.10
CA ARG A 57 1.37 10.18 5.41
C ARG A 57 1.08 9.15 6.46
N TRP A 58 1.87 9.14 7.52
CA TRP A 58 1.71 8.16 8.58
C TRP A 58 2.03 8.77 9.94
N GLY A 59 1.37 8.21 10.94
CA GLY A 59 1.72 8.40 12.33
C GLY A 59 1.77 7.03 12.97
N MET A 60 2.97 6.52 13.20
CA MET A 60 3.20 5.22 13.81
C MET A 60 3.83 5.43 15.19
N VAL A 61 3.36 4.65 16.15
CA VAL A 61 3.89 4.58 17.50
C VAL A 61 4.24 3.12 17.77
N SER A 62 5.32 2.89 18.52
CA SER A 62 5.53 1.55 19.06
C SER A 62 4.33 1.17 19.92
N GLY A 63 3.70 0.03 19.64
CA GLY A 63 2.70 -0.47 20.58
C GLY A 63 3.32 -0.98 21.88
N ASP A 64 4.64 -1.17 21.93
CA ASP A 64 5.38 -1.87 22.98
C ASP A 64 6.27 -0.83 23.63
N ILE A 65 6.00 -0.57 24.89
CA ILE A 65 6.77 0.38 25.69
C ILE A 65 8.10 -0.22 26.18
N SER A 66 8.34 -1.52 25.95
CA SER A 66 9.47 -2.27 26.50
C SER A 66 10.64 -2.49 25.52
N GLU A 67 10.44 -2.34 24.21
CA GLU A 67 11.51 -2.38 23.21
C GLU A 67 11.51 -1.12 22.34
N ASP A 68 12.68 -0.78 21.78
CA ASP A 68 13.02 0.48 21.08
C ASP A 68 11.82 1.15 20.39
N ALA A 69 11.58 2.41 20.74
CA ALA A 69 10.33 3.17 20.59
C ALA A 69 9.81 3.46 19.16
N SER A 70 10.11 2.61 18.17
CA SER A 70 9.81 2.87 16.76
C SER A 70 9.15 1.67 16.09
N GLY A 71 7.81 1.57 16.21
CA GLY A 71 7.02 0.69 15.36
C GLY A 71 7.27 0.99 13.88
N SER A 72 7.26 -0.06 13.05
CA SER A 72 7.57 0.05 11.63
C SER A 72 6.59 -0.71 10.74
N VAL A 73 6.49 -0.29 9.49
CA VAL A 73 5.69 -0.98 8.46
C VAL A 73 6.52 -1.15 7.20
N LYS A 74 6.66 -2.39 6.76
CA LYS A 74 7.19 -2.73 5.44
C LYS A 74 6.05 -2.78 4.43
N ILE A 75 6.19 -2.06 3.32
CA ILE A 75 5.21 -2.02 2.22
C ILE A 75 5.80 -2.70 1.01
N GLU A 76 5.02 -3.55 0.35
CA GLU A 76 5.47 -4.34 -0.80
C GLU A 76 4.40 -4.38 -1.91
N PHE A 77 4.87 -4.43 -3.15
CA PHE A 77 4.04 -4.76 -4.29
C PHE A 77 3.94 -6.28 -4.43
N VAL A 78 2.72 -6.80 -4.58
CA VAL A 78 2.51 -8.25 -4.67
C VAL A 78 2.94 -8.78 -6.03
N GLY A 79 3.86 -9.74 -6.01
CA GLY A 79 4.33 -10.43 -7.21
C GLY A 79 3.71 -11.83 -7.35
N ALA A 80 3.83 -12.44 -8.52
CA ALA A 80 3.33 -13.79 -8.76
C ALA A 80 4.13 -14.87 -8.00
N SER A 81 5.45 -14.68 -7.90
CA SER A 81 6.36 -15.62 -7.21
C SER A 81 7.04 -15.01 -5.99
N SER A 82 7.23 -13.69 -5.97
CA SER A 82 7.82 -12.96 -4.85
C SER A 82 7.35 -11.52 -4.88
N ASN A 83 7.09 -10.97 -3.70
CA ASN A 83 6.81 -9.55 -3.55
C ASN A 83 8.08 -8.73 -3.78
N THR A 84 7.90 -7.48 -4.18
CA THR A 84 8.98 -6.49 -4.24
C THR A 84 8.76 -5.43 -3.18
N THR A 85 9.78 -5.19 -2.35
CA THR A 85 9.72 -4.13 -1.32
C THR A 85 9.64 -2.76 -1.97
N ALA A 86 8.63 -1.98 -1.59
CA ALA A 86 8.46 -0.60 -2.02
C ALA A 86 9.22 0.36 -1.09
N ILE A 87 8.92 0.31 0.21
CA ILE A 87 9.54 1.15 1.24
C ILE A 87 9.28 0.59 2.64
N ASN A 88 10.17 0.91 3.60
CA ASN A 88 9.96 0.69 5.02
C ASN A 88 9.72 2.03 5.71
N LEU A 89 8.65 2.13 6.48
CA LEU A 89 8.27 3.31 7.24
C LEU A 89 8.51 3.06 8.72
N ALA A 90 8.88 4.12 9.45
CA ALA A 90 8.99 4.10 10.91
C ALA A 90 8.56 5.47 11.47
N GLY A 91 8.13 5.48 12.73
CA GLY A 91 7.74 6.69 13.45
C GLY A 91 6.62 7.47 12.76
N SER A 92 6.68 8.79 12.74
CA SER A 92 5.70 9.63 12.05
C SER A 92 6.35 10.40 10.91
N GLY A 93 5.64 10.59 9.80
CA GLY A 93 6.21 11.27 8.65
C GLY A 93 5.30 11.38 7.44
N TYR A 94 5.91 11.84 6.35
CA TYR A 94 5.27 11.93 5.06
C TYR A 94 6.26 11.60 3.94
N TYR A 95 5.71 11.13 2.83
CA TYR A 95 6.41 10.95 1.58
C TYR A 95 5.70 11.78 0.52
N ASP A 96 6.40 12.78 -0.01
CA ASP A 96 5.99 13.59 -1.16
C ASP A 96 7.15 13.69 -2.17
N GLY A 97 7.86 12.57 -2.33
CA GLY A 97 9.02 12.46 -3.21
C GLY A 97 8.65 12.02 -4.62
N PRO A 98 9.65 11.58 -5.41
CA PRO A 98 9.41 10.93 -6.70
C PRO A 98 8.46 9.74 -6.57
N MET A 99 7.82 9.33 -7.67
CA MET A 99 6.91 8.18 -7.61
C MET A 99 7.69 6.87 -7.37
N ILE A 100 7.19 6.01 -6.49
CA ILE A 100 7.70 4.64 -6.32
C ILE A 100 6.93 3.74 -7.29
N TYR A 101 7.63 3.25 -8.31
CA TYR A 101 7.03 2.44 -9.37
C TYR A 101 6.74 1.01 -8.91
N GLY A 102 5.51 0.54 -9.16
CA GLY A 102 5.13 -0.85 -8.96
C GLY A 102 5.83 -1.75 -9.97
N ASN A 103 6.89 -2.43 -9.53
CA ASN A 103 7.77 -3.23 -10.39
C ASN A 103 7.68 -4.75 -10.13
N ALA A 104 6.79 -5.20 -9.24
CA ALA A 104 6.57 -6.63 -9.02
C ALA A 104 5.96 -7.29 -10.27
N THR A 105 6.55 -8.39 -10.75
CA THR A 105 6.04 -9.13 -11.90
C THR A 105 4.85 -9.98 -11.48
N ASN A 106 3.68 -9.65 -11.99
CA ASN A 106 2.43 -10.36 -11.75
C ASN A 106 1.41 -9.97 -12.81
N THR A 107 0.81 -10.96 -13.47
CA THR A 107 -0.19 -10.81 -14.53
C THR A 107 -1.54 -11.42 -14.14
N THR A 108 -1.73 -11.75 -12.87
CA THR A 108 -2.94 -12.38 -12.33
C THR A 108 -3.82 -11.34 -11.63
N ALA A 109 -4.87 -11.80 -10.93
CA ALA A 109 -5.82 -10.95 -10.21
C ALA A 109 -5.20 -10.13 -9.06
N THR A 110 -3.98 -10.45 -8.65
CA THR A 110 -3.27 -9.75 -7.55
C THR A 110 -2.21 -8.77 -8.06
N SER A 111 -2.21 -8.45 -9.36
CA SER A 111 -1.09 -7.74 -10.01
C SER A 111 -0.84 -6.31 -9.55
N ALA A 112 -1.85 -5.69 -8.94
CA ALA A 112 -1.84 -4.34 -8.38
C ALA A 112 -2.08 -4.32 -6.87
N ASP A 113 -2.06 -5.48 -6.21
CA ASP A 113 -2.20 -5.56 -4.77
C ASP A 113 -0.97 -4.94 -4.08
N ILE A 114 -1.22 -4.35 -2.92
CA ILE A 114 -0.18 -3.87 -2.02
C ILE A 114 -0.32 -4.62 -0.71
N SER A 115 0.77 -5.25 -0.28
CA SER A 115 0.84 -5.87 1.04
C SER A 115 1.62 -5.00 2.01
N GLY A 116 1.27 -5.14 3.29
CA GLY A 116 1.98 -4.51 4.38
C GLY A 116 2.26 -5.49 5.51
N THR A 117 3.41 -5.32 6.15
CA THR A 117 3.78 -6.03 7.38
C THR A 117 4.12 -5.01 8.45
N GLY A 118 3.28 -4.93 9.48
CA GLY A 118 3.54 -4.14 10.68
C GLY A 118 4.40 -4.93 11.66
N ILE A 119 5.38 -4.24 12.25
CA ILE A 119 6.26 -4.75 13.30
C ILE A 119 6.19 -3.78 14.47
N HIS A 120 5.72 -4.29 15.60
CA HIS A 120 5.49 -3.58 16.84
C HIS A 120 4.77 -2.22 16.70
N VAL A 121 3.75 -2.11 15.83
CA VAL A 121 3.23 -0.83 15.35
C VAL A 121 1.74 -0.63 15.57
N THR A 122 1.38 0.56 16.07
CA THR A 122 0.00 1.06 16.06
C THR A 122 -0.06 2.45 15.43
N GLY A 123 -1.25 2.88 15.01
CA GLY A 123 -1.48 4.21 14.44
C GLY A 123 -2.11 4.15 13.05
N PHE A 124 -1.65 4.97 12.12
CA PHE A 124 -2.26 5.04 10.80
C PHE A 124 -1.24 5.24 9.67
N LEU A 125 -1.65 4.81 8.48
CA LEU A 125 -1.00 5.10 7.22
C LEU A 125 -2.06 5.47 6.19
N MET A 126 -1.87 6.61 5.53
CA MET A 126 -2.67 7.02 4.38
C MET A 126 -1.77 7.02 3.15
N MET A 127 -2.22 6.36 2.09
CA MET A 127 -1.47 6.26 0.84
C MET A 127 -2.28 6.77 -0.33
N GLU A 128 -1.63 7.56 -1.17
CA GLU A 128 -2.12 7.96 -2.48
C GLU A 128 -1.33 7.22 -3.56
N LEU A 129 -2.07 6.56 -4.44
CA LEU A 129 -1.55 5.75 -5.53
C LEU A 129 -2.11 6.26 -6.85
N SER A 130 -1.35 6.04 -7.92
CA SER A 130 -1.87 6.19 -9.28
C SER A 130 -1.97 4.84 -9.97
N LYS A 131 -3.07 4.65 -10.70
CA LYS A 131 -3.24 3.55 -11.65
C LYS A 131 -2.22 3.72 -12.78
N ALA A 132 -1.36 2.72 -12.96
CA ALA A 132 -0.26 2.74 -13.92
C ALA A 132 -0.67 2.05 -15.23
N SER A 133 0.13 1.11 -15.74
CA SER A 133 -0.23 0.32 -16.91
C SER A 133 -1.26 -0.77 -16.57
N GLY A 134 -1.98 -1.25 -17.59
CA GLY A 134 -2.84 -2.43 -17.51
C GLY A 134 -4.25 -2.21 -16.95
N TRP A 135 -4.71 -0.96 -16.82
CA TRP A 135 -6.10 -0.62 -16.46
C TRP A 135 -6.96 -0.44 -17.72
N THR A 136 -8.26 -0.70 -17.64
CA THR A 136 -9.13 -0.87 -18.84
C THR A 136 -10.36 0.04 -18.91
N GLY A 137 -10.40 1.17 -18.20
CA GLY A 137 -11.55 2.10 -18.23
C GLY A 137 -11.33 3.38 -17.46
#